data_AF-A0A1Q7EEV8-F1
#
_entry.id   AF-A0A1Q7EEV8-F1
#
_cell.length_a   1.000
_cell.length_b   1.000
_cell.length_c   1.000
_cell.angle_alpha   90.00
_cell.angle_beta   90.00
_cell.angle_gamma   90.00
#
_symmetry.space_group_name_H-M   'P 1'
#
loop_
_entity.id
_entity.type
_entity.pdbx_description
1 polymer ?
#
loop_
_entity_poly.entity_id
_entity_poly.type
_entity_poly.pdbx_seq_one_letter_code
_entity_poly.pdbx_strand_id
1 'polypeptide(L)'
;MLGAAGGAGALLLGALFLVALAAKERDNRFCVSCHLHDEKFGRLIALAPGDLAGQHHRKDATVGCIACHGGADPGMRLTVWAVAGFDTLKFLAGAYREPTHMRLPLRDAECRQCHTPILHKARADGAASGAPARTDDPSDESTFAAEAVTEGRGGTSYHAIREHDTVRVTCVGCHTTHTTDSDVPSRFISRTRVVPICRECHKEM
;
A
#
# COMPACT_ATOMS: atom_id res chain seq x y z
N MET A 1 32.75 37.37 -7.97
CA MET A 1 32.44 36.02 -8.51
C MET A 1 32.35 34.92 -7.43
N LEU A 2 32.19 35.26 -6.14
CA LEU A 2 32.07 34.26 -5.05
C LEU A 2 30.65 33.67 -4.85
N GLY A 3 29.60 34.25 -5.46
CA GLY A 3 28.22 33.83 -5.23
C GLY A 3 27.76 32.59 -6.02
N ALA A 4 28.28 32.39 -7.24
CA ALA A 4 27.85 31.30 -8.10
C ALA A 4 28.43 29.94 -7.67
N ALA A 5 29.69 29.91 -7.25
CA ALA A 5 30.35 28.69 -6.78
C ALA A 5 29.75 28.18 -5.45
N GLY A 6 29.40 29.09 -4.54
CA GLY A 6 28.73 28.75 -3.28
C GLY A 6 27.30 28.21 -3.49
N GLY A 7 26.52 28.85 -4.38
CA GLY A 7 25.18 28.39 -4.73
C GLY A 7 25.17 27.02 -5.42
N ALA A 8 26.06 26.81 -6.39
CA ALA A 8 26.20 25.52 -7.06
C ALA A 8 26.64 24.40 -6.10
N GLY A 9 27.56 24.69 -5.18
CA GLY A 9 28.00 23.74 -4.15
C GLY A 9 26.87 23.33 -3.21
N ALA A 10 26.07 24.29 -2.72
CA ALA A 10 24.94 24.01 -1.84
C ALA A 10 23.85 23.18 -2.54
N LEU A 11 23.54 23.50 -3.80
CA LEU A 11 22.57 22.72 -4.59
C LEU A 11 23.05 21.29 -4.82
N LEU A 12 24.33 21.10 -5.13
CA LEU A 12 24.92 19.77 -5.31
C LEU A 12 24.86 18.95 -4.02
N LEU A 13 25.24 19.54 -2.89
CA LEU A 13 25.17 18.87 -1.58
C LEU A 13 23.72 18.50 -1.20
N GLY A 14 22.77 19.41 -1.44
CA GLY A 14 21.35 19.13 -1.23
C GLY A 14 20.84 17.98 -2.11
N ALA A 15 21.21 17.96 -3.39
CA ALA A 15 20.84 16.88 -4.30
C ALA A 15 21.44 15.53 -3.86
N LEU A 16 22.73 15.51 -3.51
CA LEU A 16 23.41 14.31 -3.01
C LEU A 16 22.76 13.79 -1.73
N PHE A 17 22.39 14.68 -0.80
CA PHE A 17 21.67 14.31 0.41
C PHE A 17 20.33 13.64 0.10
N LEU A 18 19.52 14.22 -0.80
CA LEU A 18 18.22 13.64 -1.18
C LEU A 18 18.37 12.28 -1.88
N VAL A 19 19.40 12.10 -2.71
CA VAL A 19 19.70 10.80 -3.33
C VAL A 19 20.10 9.77 -2.27
N ALA A 20 20.97 10.14 -1.32
CA ALA A 20 21.37 9.27 -0.23
C ALA A 20 20.18 8.89 0.68
N LEU A 21 19.30 9.85 0.99
CA LEU A 21 18.07 9.62 1.75
C LEU A 21 17.16 8.64 1.02
N ALA A 22 16.91 8.86 -0.27
CA ALA A 22 16.08 7.97 -1.08
C ALA A 22 16.69 6.56 -1.23
N ALA A 23 18.02 6.43 -1.27
CA ALA A 23 18.68 5.14 -1.23
C ALA A 23 18.48 4.45 0.13
N LYS A 24 18.59 5.21 1.22
CA LYS A 24 18.47 4.69 2.58
C LYS A 24 17.02 4.29 2.92
N GLU A 25 16.02 4.99 2.39
CA GLU A 25 14.60 4.62 2.53
C GLU A 25 14.22 3.30 1.85
N ARG A 26 15.01 2.81 0.90
CA ARG A 26 14.81 1.48 0.29
C ARG A 26 15.32 0.34 1.16
N ASP A 27 16.16 0.64 2.15
CA ASP A 27 16.66 -0.34 3.11
C ASP A 27 15.69 -0.40 4.30
N ASN A 28 14.85 -1.44 4.36
CA ASN A 28 13.87 -1.61 5.44
C ASN A 28 14.51 -1.54 6.85
N ARG A 29 15.80 -1.90 6.99
CA ARG A 29 16.56 -1.80 8.24
C ARG A 29 16.72 -0.35 8.71
N PHE A 30 16.75 0.61 7.80
CA PHE A 30 16.71 2.03 8.15
C PHE A 30 15.39 2.43 8.79
N CYS A 31 14.27 1.96 8.22
CA CYS A 31 12.96 2.27 8.76
C CYS A 31 12.81 1.78 10.21
N VAL A 32 13.37 0.61 10.52
CA VAL A 32 13.33 0.03 11.88
C VAL A 32 14.47 0.48 12.79
N SER A 33 15.49 1.19 12.29
CA SER A 33 16.56 1.68 13.17
C SER A 33 16.10 2.79 14.12
N CYS A 34 15.01 3.48 13.76
CA CYS A 34 14.44 4.58 14.54
C CYS A 34 13.04 4.28 15.09
N HIS A 35 12.33 3.30 14.53
CA HIS A 35 10.99 2.90 14.96
C HIS A 35 10.99 1.43 15.39
N LEU A 36 10.41 1.12 16.56
CA LEU A 36 10.44 -0.20 17.23
C LEU A 36 9.47 -1.21 16.56
N HIS A 37 9.58 -1.33 15.25
CA HIS A 37 8.75 -2.19 14.42
C HIS A 37 9.32 -3.60 14.27
N ASP A 38 10.16 -4.07 15.20
CA ASP A 38 10.86 -5.36 15.07
C ASP A 38 9.90 -6.52 14.82
N GLU A 39 8.72 -6.52 15.45
CA GLU A 39 7.70 -7.54 15.16
C GLU A 39 7.10 -7.41 13.76
N LYS A 40 6.77 -6.19 13.30
CA LYS A 40 6.19 -5.98 11.96
C LYS A 40 7.21 -6.25 10.87
N PHE A 41 8.47 -5.85 11.10
CA PHE A 41 9.58 -6.12 10.21
C PHE A 41 9.89 -7.61 10.17
N GLY A 42 9.93 -8.28 11.32
CA GLY A 42 10.07 -9.73 11.42
C GLY A 42 9.00 -10.46 10.61
N ARG A 43 7.73 -10.04 10.68
CA ARG A 43 6.65 -10.59 9.84
C ARG A 43 6.80 -10.26 8.36
N LEU A 44 7.23 -9.04 8.02
CA LEU A 44 7.45 -8.60 6.65
C LEU A 44 8.47 -9.49 5.93
N ILE A 45 9.59 -9.82 6.61
CA ILE A 45 10.69 -10.61 6.03
C ILE A 45 10.59 -12.11 6.30
N ALA A 46 9.52 -12.57 6.96
CA ALA A 46 9.35 -13.98 7.29
C ALA A 46 9.14 -14.82 6.01
N LEU A 47 9.69 -16.03 5.99
CA LEU A 47 9.51 -16.99 4.88
C LEU A 47 8.03 -17.34 4.65
N ALA A 48 7.27 -17.48 5.74
CA ALA A 48 5.84 -17.68 5.72
C ALA A 48 5.14 -16.37 6.13
N PRO A 49 4.33 -15.75 5.26
CA PRO A 49 3.69 -14.48 5.56
C PRO A 49 2.56 -14.69 6.56
N GLY A 50 2.68 -14.06 7.72
CA GLY A 50 1.64 -14.03 8.75
C GLY A 50 0.66 -12.88 8.61
N ASP A 51 0.94 -11.93 7.71
CA ASP A 51 0.10 -10.78 7.41
C ASP A 51 0.23 -10.38 5.92
N LEU A 52 -0.64 -9.47 5.49
CA LEU A 52 -0.70 -9.02 4.09
C LEU A 52 0.56 -8.23 3.69
N ALA A 53 1.24 -7.55 4.62
CA ALA A 53 2.51 -6.89 4.34
C ALA A 53 3.58 -7.92 3.92
N GLY A 54 3.74 -8.97 4.72
CA GLY A 54 4.64 -10.08 4.41
C GLY A 54 4.26 -10.79 3.11
N GLN A 55 2.96 -10.91 2.80
CA GLN A 55 2.50 -11.46 1.53
C GLN A 55 3.01 -10.62 0.34
N HIS A 56 2.90 -9.30 0.40
CA HIS A 56 3.40 -8.41 -0.65
C HIS A 56 4.91 -8.53 -0.81
N HIS A 57 5.65 -8.51 0.30
CA HIS A 57 7.11 -8.61 0.26
C HIS A 57 7.60 -9.97 -0.25
N ARG A 58 6.88 -11.05 0.07
CA ARG A 58 7.16 -12.39 -0.47
C ARG A 58 6.95 -12.45 -1.98
N LYS A 59 5.91 -11.80 -2.49
CA LYS A 59 5.61 -11.76 -3.93
C LYS A 59 6.62 -10.91 -4.70
N ASP A 60 7.02 -9.79 -4.12
CA ASP A 60 8.02 -8.89 -4.68
C ASP A 60 8.87 -8.29 -3.55
N ALA A 61 10.13 -8.73 -3.48
CA ALA A 61 11.08 -8.28 -2.45
C ALA A 61 11.40 -6.78 -2.54
N THR A 62 11.05 -6.10 -3.65
CA THR A 62 11.18 -4.64 -3.77
C THR A 62 10.06 -3.89 -3.05
N VAL A 63 8.96 -4.57 -2.71
CA VAL A 63 7.86 -4.01 -1.91
C VAL A 63 8.28 -3.99 -0.44
N GLY A 64 9.01 -2.94 -0.07
CA GLY A 64 9.43 -2.63 1.30
C GLY A 64 8.52 -1.60 1.98
N CYS A 65 8.95 -1.10 3.14
CA CYS A 65 8.17 -0.14 3.94
C CYS A 65 7.72 1.08 3.11
N ILE A 66 8.64 1.63 2.31
CA ILE A 66 8.39 2.86 1.55
C ILE A 66 7.49 2.66 0.33
N ALA A 67 7.31 1.43 -0.16
CA ALA A 67 6.43 1.17 -1.29
C ALA A 67 4.97 1.53 -0.96
N CYS A 68 4.57 1.32 0.29
CA CYS A 68 3.27 1.75 0.81
C CYS A 68 3.35 3.09 1.55
N HIS A 69 4.33 3.27 2.44
CA HIS A 69 4.39 4.44 3.33
C HIS A 69 5.11 5.66 2.74
N GLY A 70 5.65 5.57 1.53
CA GLY A 70 6.41 6.65 0.90
C GLY A 70 5.57 7.81 0.39
N GLY A 71 4.28 7.61 0.18
CA GLY A 71 3.41 8.56 -0.49
C GLY A 71 3.48 8.40 -2.01
N ALA A 72 2.33 8.16 -2.65
CA ALA A 72 2.24 7.87 -4.08
C ALA A 72 2.45 9.10 -4.99
N ASP A 73 2.19 10.30 -4.47
CA ASP A 73 2.31 11.56 -5.21
C ASP A 73 3.36 12.49 -4.58
N PRO A 74 3.90 13.46 -5.34
CA PRO A 74 4.96 14.35 -4.84
C PRO A 74 4.58 15.14 -3.58
N GLY A 75 3.31 15.51 -3.44
CA GLY A 75 2.83 16.26 -2.27
C GLY A 75 2.82 15.40 -1.01
N MET A 76 2.28 14.18 -1.12
CA MET A 76 2.32 13.22 -0.03
C MET A 76 3.75 12.81 0.31
N ARG A 77 4.61 12.62 -0.71
CA ARG A 77 6.03 12.30 -0.54
C ARG A 77 6.77 13.35 0.30
N LEU A 78 6.54 14.63 -0.01
CA LEU A 78 7.10 15.73 0.77
C LEU A 78 6.55 15.75 2.21
N THR A 79 5.27 15.43 2.39
CA THR A 79 4.64 15.36 3.72
C THR A 79 5.25 14.24 4.57
N VAL A 80 5.48 13.06 3.97
CA VAL A 80 6.16 11.93 4.62
C VAL A 80 7.57 12.34 5.06
N TRP A 81 8.34 12.99 4.18
CA TRP A 81 9.67 13.49 4.53
C TRP A 81 9.66 14.54 5.64
N ALA A 82 8.69 15.45 5.64
CA ALA A 82 8.57 16.45 6.71
C ALA A 82 8.29 15.79 8.07
N VAL A 83 7.39 14.80 8.12
CA VAL A 83 7.09 14.05 9.34
C VAL A 83 8.32 13.26 9.80
N ALA A 84 8.98 12.53 8.89
CA ALA A 84 10.18 11.76 9.20
C ALA A 84 11.34 12.66 9.68
N GLY A 85 11.54 13.82 9.06
CA GLY A 85 12.53 14.81 9.48
C GLY A 85 12.24 15.34 10.89
N PHE A 86 10.99 15.68 11.19
CA PHE A 86 10.61 16.15 12.52
C PHE A 86 10.75 15.07 13.60
N ASP A 87 10.42 13.82 13.28
CA ASP A 87 10.62 12.70 14.20
C ASP A 87 12.09 12.38 14.44
N THR A 88 12.93 12.52 13.40
CA THR A 88 14.40 12.43 13.54
C THR A 88 14.93 13.50 14.50
N LEU A 89 14.46 14.75 14.39
CA LEU A 89 14.86 15.82 15.30
C LEU A 89 14.45 15.51 16.76
N LYS A 90 13.24 14.99 16.98
CA LYS A 90 12.81 14.58 18.33
C LYS A 90 13.63 13.42 18.86
N PHE A 91 14.00 12.47 18.00
CA PHE A 91 14.84 11.33 18.38
C PHE A 91 16.21 11.80 18.86
N LEU A 92 16.86 12.67 18.08
CA LEU A 92 18.14 13.27 18.45
C LEU A 92 18.06 14.11 19.73
N ALA A 93 16.92 14.74 20.00
CA ALA A 93 16.67 15.50 21.23
C ALA A 93 16.27 14.62 22.44
N GLY A 94 16.18 13.29 22.31
CA GLY A 94 15.73 12.39 23.37
C GLY A 94 14.25 12.53 23.75
N ALA A 95 13.46 13.23 22.93
CA ALA A 95 12.04 13.52 23.18
C ALA A 95 11.10 12.64 22.34
N TYR A 96 11.65 11.67 21.62
CA TYR A 96 10.88 10.81 20.74
C TYR A 96 10.04 9.80 21.53
N ARG A 97 8.78 9.66 21.12
CA ARG A 97 7.86 8.62 21.60
C ARG A 97 7.33 7.89 20.39
N GLU A 98 7.36 6.58 20.47
CA GLU A 98 6.85 5.73 19.40
C GLU A 98 5.34 5.95 19.19
N PRO A 99 4.88 6.17 17.95
CA PRO A 99 3.48 6.34 17.65
C PRO A 99 2.71 5.01 17.73
N THR A 100 1.53 5.04 18.34
CA THR A 100 0.63 3.87 18.41
C THR A 100 -0.18 3.65 17.12
N HIS A 101 -0.15 4.61 16.20
CA HIS A 101 -0.90 4.60 14.96
C HIS A 101 -0.15 5.39 13.87
N MET A 102 -0.51 5.16 12.61
CA MET A 102 0.05 5.94 11.50
C MET A 102 -0.42 7.40 11.60
N ARG A 103 0.52 8.34 11.63
CA ARG A 103 0.22 9.78 11.50
C ARG A 103 -0.34 10.14 10.13
N LEU A 104 0.17 9.47 9.11
CA LEU A 104 -0.24 9.64 7.72
C LEU A 104 -0.91 8.33 7.29
N PRO A 105 -2.25 8.25 7.30
CA PRO A 105 -2.96 7.05 6.89
C PRO A 105 -2.72 6.77 5.41
N LEU A 106 -2.66 5.48 5.06
CA LEU A 106 -2.58 5.04 3.66
C LEU A 106 -3.88 5.42 2.92
N ARG A 107 -3.73 5.91 1.69
CA ARG A 107 -4.84 6.21 0.79
C ARG A 107 -4.85 5.18 -0.32
N ASP A 108 -5.93 5.16 -1.09
CA ASP A 108 -6.04 4.26 -2.25
C ASP A 108 -5.02 4.60 -3.35
N ALA A 109 -4.44 5.81 -3.32
CA ALA A 109 -3.36 6.21 -4.22
C ALA A 109 -2.11 5.34 -4.03
N GLU A 110 -1.75 5.03 -2.78
CA GLU A 110 -0.59 4.18 -2.47
C GLU A 110 -0.75 2.76 -3.01
N CYS A 111 -1.96 2.19 -2.92
CA CYS A 111 -2.27 0.86 -3.44
C CYS A 111 -2.30 0.82 -4.98
N ARG A 112 -2.84 1.86 -5.62
CA ARG A 112 -3.02 1.92 -7.08
C ARG A 112 -1.72 2.07 -7.87
N GLN A 113 -0.59 2.32 -7.21
CA GLN A 113 0.74 2.28 -7.83
C GLN A 113 1.02 0.91 -8.46
N CYS A 114 0.49 -0.17 -7.87
CA CYS A 114 0.66 -1.55 -8.37
C CYS A 114 -0.68 -2.23 -8.70
N HIS A 115 -1.79 -1.79 -8.10
CA HIS A 115 -3.12 -2.35 -8.36
C HIS A 115 -3.92 -1.49 -9.33
N THR A 116 -3.53 -1.48 -10.61
CA THR A 116 -4.29 -0.82 -11.69
C THR A 116 -4.43 -1.70 -12.94
N PRO A 117 -5.66 -2.14 -13.29
CA PRO A 117 -6.91 -1.94 -12.56
C PRO A 117 -7.01 -2.85 -11.32
N ILE A 118 -7.78 -2.44 -10.30
CA ILE A 118 -8.04 -3.25 -9.08
C ILE A 118 -8.88 -4.49 -9.43
N LEU A 119 -9.70 -4.39 -10.49
CA LEU A 119 -10.35 -5.50 -11.18
C LEU A 119 -10.08 -5.34 -12.67
N HIS A 120 -9.55 -6.35 -13.35
CA HIS A 120 -9.59 -6.34 -14.81
C HIS A 120 -11.05 -6.23 -15.29
N LYS A 121 -11.31 -5.29 -16.24
CA LYS A 121 -12.59 -5.23 -16.96
C LYS A 121 -12.91 -6.63 -17.50
N ALA A 122 -14.09 -7.15 -17.17
CA ALA A 122 -14.73 -8.13 -18.04
C ALA A 122 -14.68 -7.56 -19.46
N ARG A 123 -14.19 -8.33 -20.43
CA ARG A 123 -14.35 -7.96 -21.83
C ARG A 123 -15.85 -7.73 -22.06
N ALA A 124 -16.22 -6.48 -22.31
CA ALA A 124 -17.41 -6.19 -23.06
C ALA A 124 -17.14 -6.64 -24.49
N ASP A 125 -17.81 -7.72 -24.85
CA ASP A 125 -18.39 -7.98 -26.18
C ASP A 125 -17.43 -8.29 -27.33
N GLY A 126 -17.64 -9.45 -27.96
CA GLY A 126 -18.00 -9.60 -29.39
C GLY A 126 -17.24 -8.86 -30.51
N ALA A 127 -16.13 -8.17 -30.28
CA ALA A 127 -15.46 -7.36 -31.29
C ALA A 127 -14.03 -7.86 -31.55
N ALA A 128 -13.80 -8.26 -32.79
CA ALA A 128 -12.52 -8.68 -33.33
C ALA A 128 -11.45 -7.59 -33.15
N SER A 129 -10.38 -7.91 -32.42
CA SER A 129 -9.11 -7.19 -32.53
C SER A 129 -7.97 -8.19 -32.39
N GLY A 130 -7.21 -8.35 -33.49
CA GLY A 130 -6.20 -9.38 -33.71
C GLY A 130 -4.88 -9.18 -32.96
N ALA A 131 -4.93 -8.87 -31.66
CA ALA A 131 -3.78 -9.01 -30.78
C ALA A 131 -3.91 -10.32 -29.99
N PRO A 132 -2.86 -11.17 -29.93
CA PRO A 132 -2.94 -12.41 -29.16
C PRO A 132 -3.20 -12.07 -27.70
N ALA A 133 -4.28 -12.63 -27.16
CA ALA A 133 -4.58 -12.57 -25.73
C ALA A 133 -3.35 -13.09 -24.97
N ARG A 134 -2.89 -12.34 -23.96
CA ARG A 134 -1.94 -12.89 -22.99
C ARG A 134 -2.59 -14.16 -22.41
N THR A 135 -1.84 -15.25 -22.37
CA THR A 135 -2.26 -16.49 -21.75
C THR A 135 -2.51 -16.23 -20.27
N ASP A 136 -3.70 -16.58 -19.78
CA ASP A 136 -4.07 -16.45 -18.38
C ASP A 136 -3.08 -17.24 -17.52
N ASP A 137 -2.38 -16.55 -16.60
CA ASP A 137 -1.51 -17.16 -15.61
C ASP A 137 -2.35 -17.45 -14.35
N PRO A 138 -2.61 -18.72 -14.00
CA PRO A 138 -3.40 -19.08 -12.83
C PRO A 138 -2.75 -18.70 -11.49
N SER A 139 -1.53 -18.16 -11.47
CA SER A 139 -0.88 -17.56 -10.30
C SER A 139 -1.09 -16.03 -10.19
N ASP A 140 -1.77 -15.43 -11.16
CA ASP A 140 -2.11 -14.01 -11.15
C ASP A 140 -3.42 -13.74 -10.37
N GLU A 141 -3.28 -13.55 -9.05
CA GLU A 141 -4.38 -13.17 -8.16
C GLU A 141 -4.97 -11.77 -8.46
N SER A 142 -4.39 -11.00 -9.39
CA SER A 142 -4.99 -9.75 -9.90
C SER A 142 -6.11 -9.99 -10.92
N THR A 143 -6.28 -11.25 -11.36
CA THR A 143 -7.30 -11.67 -12.31
C THR A 143 -8.15 -12.80 -11.71
N PHE A 144 -9.14 -12.44 -10.90
CA PHE A 144 -10.30 -13.30 -10.73
C PHE A 144 -11.39 -12.82 -11.67
N ALA A 145 -11.94 -13.75 -12.47
CA ALA A 145 -12.92 -13.48 -13.51
C ALA A 145 -14.00 -12.53 -13.01
N ALA A 146 -14.25 -11.46 -13.77
CA ALA A 146 -15.49 -10.71 -13.61
C ALA A 146 -16.65 -11.70 -13.77
N GLU A 147 -17.48 -11.84 -12.74
CA GLU A 147 -18.60 -12.78 -12.78
C GLU A 147 -19.57 -12.41 -13.89
N ALA A 148 -20.16 -13.43 -14.51
CA ALA A 148 -21.27 -13.25 -15.44
C ALA A 148 -22.39 -12.47 -14.73
N VAL A 149 -23.07 -11.60 -15.49
CA VAL A 149 -24.18 -10.77 -15.01
C VAL A 149 -25.24 -11.66 -14.33
N THR A 150 -25.23 -11.72 -13.00
CA THR A 150 -26.33 -12.29 -12.23
C THR A 150 -27.16 -11.15 -11.69
N GLU A 151 -28.33 -10.95 -12.28
CA GLU A 151 -29.37 -10.09 -11.69
C GLU A 151 -29.59 -10.51 -10.24
N GLY A 152 -29.29 -9.61 -9.29
CA GLY A 152 -29.79 -9.70 -7.92
C GLY A 152 -29.09 -10.66 -6.95
N ARG A 153 -27.92 -11.23 -7.28
CA ARG A 153 -27.10 -11.99 -6.29
C ARG A 153 -25.80 -11.24 -6.04
N GLY A 154 -25.59 -10.79 -4.79
CA GLY A 154 -24.37 -10.09 -4.38
C GLY A 154 -23.13 -10.90 -4.73
N GLY A 155 -22.27 -10.34 -5.57
CA GLY A 155 -21.12 -11.03 -6.14
C GLY A 155 -20.10 -11.50 -5.10
N THR A 156 -19.19 -12.38 -5.51
CA THR A 156 -18.13 -12.94 -4.65
C THR A 156 -17.01 -11.95 -4.30
N SER A 157 -17.06 -10.72 -4.82
CA SER A 157 -16.11 -9.63 -4.58
C SER A 157 -16.83 -8.29 -4.41
N TYR A 158 -16.48 -7.54 -3.35
CA TYR A 158 -17.02 -6.19 -3.10
C TYR A 158 -16.82 -5.25 -4.29
N HIS A 159 -15.64 -5.31 -4.94
CA HIS A 159 -15.29 -4.43 -6.05
C HIS A 159 -16.14 -4.65 -7.32
N ALA A 160 -16.83 -5.79 -7.44
CA ALA A 160 -17.65 -6.10 -8.60
C ALA A 160 -19.12 -5.65 -8.45
N ILE A 161 -19.50 -5.15 -7.26
CA ILE A 161 -20.87 -4.71 -6.97
C ILE A 161 -21.03 -3.27 -7.44
N ARG A 162 -21.67 -3.08 -8.59
CA ARG A 162 -21.91 -1.76 -9.20
C ARG A 162 -22.66 -0.80 -8.26
N GLU A 163 -23.58 -1.32 -7.44
CA GLU A 163 -24.32 -0.54 -6.46
C GLU A 163 -23.40 0.09 -5.38
N HIS A 164 -22.17 -0.42 -5.23
CA HIS A 164 -21.14 0.14 -4.35
C HIS A 164 -20.18 1.11 -5.03
N ASP A 165 -20.34 1.43 -6.32
CA ASP A 165 -19.46 2.37 -7.04
C ASP A 165 -19.41 3.77 -6.38
N THR A 166 -20.48 4.15 -5.69
CA THR A 166 -20.58 5.45 -5.00
C THR A 166 -20.18 5.40 -3.53
N VAL A 167 -20.00 4.20 -2.97
CA VAL A 167 -19.61 4.00 -1.58
C VAL A 167 -18.11 4.25 -1.44
N ARG A 168 -17.74 5.16 -0.55
CA ARG A 168 -16.34 5.53 -0.33
C ARG A 168 -15.79 4.79 0.87
N VAL A 169 -15.11 3.68 0.61
CA VAL A 169 -14.30 2.95 1.59
C VAL A 169 -12.86 2.90 1.10
N THR A 170 -11.89 3.13 1.98
CA THR A 170 -10.47 3.01 1.63
C THR A 170 -10.05 1.54 1.57
N CYS A 171 -9.07 1.22 0.72
CA CYS A 171 -8.58 -0.16 0.56
C CYS A 171 -8.21 -0.81 1.90
N VAL A 172 -7.51 -0.06 2.77
CA VAL A 172 -7.04 -0.53 4.08
C VAL A 172 -8.14 -0.67 5.13
N GLY A 173 -9.35 -0.16 4.86
CA GLY A 173 -10.53 -0.42 5.68
C GLY A 173 -10.93 -1.88 5.66
N CYS A 174 -10.80 -2.54 4.50
CA CYS A 174 -11.08 -3.97 4.36
C CYS A 174 -9.81 -4.83 4.40
N HIS A 175 -8.71 -4.34 3.81
CA HIS A 175 -7.43 -5.05 3.71
C HIS A 175 -6.43 -4.54 4.75
N THR A 176 -6.54 -5.02 5.98
CA THR A 176 -5.63 -4.63 7.07
C THR A 176 -4.25 -5.26 6.89
N THR A 177 -3.22 -4.44 6.74
CA THR A 177 -1.93 -4.90 6.20
C THR A 177 -1.01 -5.59 7.21
N HIS A 178 -1.02 -5.13 8.47
CA HIS A 178 -0.11 -5.59 9.54
C HIS A 178 -0.80 -6.39 10.64
N THR A 179 -2.01 -6.90 10.38
CA THR A 179 -2.76 -7.71 11.33
C THR A 179 -2.67 -9.19 10.98
N THR A 180 -2.79 -10.04 12.00
CA THR A 180 -2.67 -11.50 11.90
C THR A 180 -4.00 -12.20 12.16
N ASP A 181 -5.11 -11.47 12.06
CA ASP A 181 -6.47 -11.95 12.34
C ASP A 181 -7.22 -12.42 11.07
N SER A 182 -6.46 -12.74 10.03
CA SER A 182 -6.92 -13.32 8.77
C SER A 182 -5.75 -14.03 8.08
N ASP A 183 -6.02 -14.68 6.95
CA ASP A 183 -5.09 -15.56 6.25
C ASP A 183 -5.17 -15.41 4.73
N VAL A 184 -4.27 -16.10 4.01
CA VAL A 184 -4.21 -16.07 2.55
C VAL A 184 -5.53 -16.51 1.90
N PRO A 185 -6.18 -17.65 2.30
CA PRO A 185 -7.48 -18.02 1.74
C PRO A 185 -8.56 -16.96 1.91
N SER A 186 -8.56 -16.25 3.03
CA SER A 186 -9.47 -15.14 3.32
C SER A 186 -8.98 -13.79 2.75
N ARG A 187 -7.91 -13.79 1.96
CA ARG A 187 -7.28 -12.61 1.33
C ARG A 187 -6.84 -11.55 2.34
N PHE A 188 -6.48 -12.00 3.54
CA PHE A 188 -6.17 -11.17 4.71
C PHE A 188 -7.29 -10.19 5.09
N ILE A 189 -8.55 -10.53 4.76
CA ILE A 189 -9.74 -9.78 5.17
C ILE A 189 -10.25 -10.40 6.47
N SER A 190 -10.24 -9.64 7.55
CA SER A 190 -10.79 -10.10 8.84
C SER A 190 -12.29 -9.84 8.90
N ARG A 191 -13.09 -10.90 8.99
CA ARG A 191 -14.56 -10.78 9.10
C ARG A 191 -14.95 -9.91 10.29
N THR A 192 -14.29 -10.07 11.42
CA THR A 192 -14.55 -9.29 12.65
C THR A 192 -14.33 -7.80 12.44
N ARG A 193 -13.37 -7.41 11.59
CA ARG A 193 -13.09 -5.99 11.28
C ARG A 193 -13.98 -5.42 10.19
N VAL A 194 -14.27 -6.21 9.15
CA VAL A 194 -14.95 -5.72 7.95
C VAL A 194 -16.47 -5.75 8.07
N VAL A 195 -17.03 -6.74 8.78
CA VAL A 195 -18.50 -6.81 9.01
C VAL A 195 -19.06 -5.51 9.61
N PRO A 196 -18.45 -4.89 10.64
CA PRO A 196 -18.90 -3.60 11.14
C PRO A 196 -18.99 -2.49 10.07
N ILE A 197 -18.08 -2.46 9.10
CA ILE A 197 -18.09 -1.47 8.00
C ILE A 197 -19.33 -1.69 7.14
N CYS A 198 -19.64 -2.95 6.80
CA CYS A 198 -20.87 -3.27 6.07
C CYS A 198 -22.12 -2.86 6.85
N ARG A 199 -22.12 -3.00 8.19
CA ARG A 199 -23.25 -2.64 9.07
C ARG A 199 -23.54 -1.15 9.15
N GLU A 200 -22.62 -0.29 8.74
CA GLU A 200 -22.87 1.15 8.66
C GLU A 200 -24.05 1.47 7.73
N CYS A 201 -24.25 0.64 6.69
CA CYS A 201 -25.36 0.76 5.75
C CYS A 201 -26.32 -0.46 5.79
N HIS A 202 -25.80 -1.67 6.01
CA HIS A 202 -26.58 -2.91 6.08
C HIS A 202 -26.90 -3.29 7.53
N LYS A 203 -27.95 -2.67 8.08
CA LYS A 203 -28.35 -2.89 9.48
C LYS A 203 -28.70 -4.34 9.81
N GLU A 204 -29.12 -5.12 8.81
CA GLU A 204 -29.42 -6.54 8.91
C GLU A 204 -28.63 -7.29 7.83
N MET A 205 -27.64 -8.08 8.25
CA MET A 205 -26.70 -8.81 7.38
C MET A 205 -26.30 -10.15 7.97
#